data_AF-A0A4V3CU12-F1
#
_entry.id   AF-A0A4V3CU12-F1
#
_cell.length_a   1.000
_cell.length_b   1.000
_cell.length_c   1.000
_cell.angle_alpha   90.00
_cell.angle_beta   90.00
_cell.angle_gamma   90.00
#
_symmetry.space_group_name_H-M   'P 1'
#
loop_
_entity.id
_entity.type
_entity.pdbx_description
1 polymer ?
#
loop_
_entity_poly.entity_id
_entity_poly.type
_entity_poly.pdbx_seq_one_letter_code
_entity_poly.pdbx_strand_id
1 'polypeptide(L)'
;MAIVNTAKRAANLSLNAEVLDRARELGMNISQTVDELLAKEVQRRYWERWNTDNEAAITAYNERVEREGLPLARYRSFAKGE
;
A
#
# COMPACT_ATOMS: atom_id res chain seq x y z
N MET A 1 -1.55 -0.72 -4.86
CA MET A 1 -0.44 -1.03 -5.79
C MET A 1 0.31 -2.27 -5.30
N ALA A 2 0.37 -3.34 -6.10
CA ALA A 2 1.29 -4.44 -5.84
C ALA A 2 2.65 -4.08 -6.45
N ILE A 3 3.69 -3.93 -5.65
CA ILE A 3 5.06 -3.84 -6.16
C ILE A 3 5.45 -5.28 -6.52
N VAL A 4 5.16 -5.67 -7.76
CA VAL A 4 5.46 -7.01 -8.27
C VAL A 4 6.96 -7.07 -8.58
N ASN A 5 7.60 -8.21 -8.29
CA ASN A 5 9.03 -8.47 -8.42
C ASN A 5 9.59 -8.05 -9.80
N THR A 6 10.04 -6.80 -9.90
CA THR A 6 10.77 -6.26 -11.06
C THR A 6 12.27 -6.33 -10.81
N ALA A 7 13.07 -6.28 -11.89
CA ALA A 7 14.53 -6.23 -11.79
C ALA A 7 15.00 -5.10 -10.84
N LYS A 8 15.89 -5.44 -9.89
CA LYS A 8 16.45 -4.48 -8.95
C LYS A 8 17.32 -3.47 -9.71
N ARG A 9 17.10 -2.19 -9.44
CA ARG A 9 17.93 -1.10 -9.96
C ARG A 9 18.85 -0.60 -8.86
N ALA A 10 20.14 -0.46 -9.16
CA ALA A 10 21.09 0.15 -8.24
C ALA A 10 20.72 1.63 -8.00
N ALA A 11 20.73 2.04 -6.74
CA ALA A 11 20.52 3.42 -6.33
C ALA A 11 21.68 3.84 -5.41
N ASN A 12 22.22 5.04 -5.62
CA ASN A 12 23.21 5.63 -4.71
C ASN A 12 22.46 6.42 -3.64
N LEU A 13 22.62 6.01 -2.38
CA LEU A 13 21.94 6.60 -1.23
C LEU A 13 22.94 6.88 -0.11
N SER A 14 22.81 8.04 0.53
CA SER A 14 23.62 8.44 1.68
C SER A 14 22.83 8.18 2.96
N LEU A 15 23.38 7.35 3.85
CA LEU A 15 22.81 7.08 5.17
C LEU A 15 23.77 7.53 6.27
N ASN A 16 23.25 7.63 7.49
CA ASN A 16 24.06 7.89 8.66
C ASN A 16 25.14 6.80 8.82
N ALA A 17 26.40 7.24 8.94
CA ALA A 17 27.55 6.35 9.01
C ALA A 17 27.53 5.44 10.26
N GLU A 18 27.19 5.99 11.42
CA GLU A 18 27.09 5.23 12.68
C GLU A 18 26.03 4.13 12.60
N VAL A 19 24.88 4.42 11.98
CA VAL A 19 23.82 3.43 11.77
C VAL A 19 24.30 2.32 10.81
N LEU A 20 25.01 2.68 9.75
CA LEU A 20 25.56 1.70 8.81
C LEU A 20 26.60 0.79 9.48
N ASP A 21 27.51 1.38 10.26
CA ASP A 21 28.55 0.62 10.95
C ASP A 21 27.94 -0.32 11.98
N ARG A 22 26.97 0.17 12.75
CA ARG A 22 26.24 -0.67 13.71
C ARG A 22 25.44 -1.78 13.03
N ALA A 23 24.80 -1.51 11.90
CA ALA A 23 24.08 -2.53 11.13
C ALA A 23 25.04 -3.62 10.59
N ARG A 24 26.25 -3.24 10.17
CA ARG A 24 27.30 -4.19 9.74
C ARG A 24 27.79 -5.05 10.90
N GLU A 25 28.06 -4.46 12.07
CA GLU A 25 28.45 -5.19 13.29
C GLU A 25 27.39 -6.23 13.70
N LEU A 26 26.11 -5.90 13.50
CA LEU A 26 24.98 -6.78 13.78
C LEU A 26 24.73 -7.83 12.67
N GLY A 27 25.53 -7.85 11.60
CA GLY A 27 25.39 -8.80 10.50
C GLY A 27 24.12 -8.59 9.65
N MET A 28 23.57 -7.38 9.64
CA MET A 28 22.31 -7.10 8.93
C MET A 28 22.51 -7.07 7.41
N ASN A 29 21.54 -7.60 6.67
CA ASN A 29 21.46 -7.40 5.23
C ASN A 29 20.88 -6.01 4.91
N ILE A 30 21.74 -4.98 4.92
CA ILE A 30 21.35 -3.58 4.75
C ILE A 30 20.53 -3.36 3.47
N SER A 31 20.94 -3.97 2.35
CA SER A 31 20.25 -3.80 1.07
C SER A 31 18.82 -4.32 1.13
N GLN A 32 18.62 -5.52 1.68
CA GLN A 32 17.28 -6.09 1.84
C GLN A 32 16.43 -5.27 2.81
N THR A 33 16.99 -4.85 3.94
CA THR A 33 16.28 -4.05 4.94
C THR A 33 15.79 -2.73 4.35
N VAL A 34 16.66 -2.02 3.63
CA VAL A 34 16.28 -0.74 2.98
C VAL A 34 15.22 -0.96 1.90
N ASP A 35 15.35 -2.03 1.09
CA ASP A 35 14.39 -2.40 0.04
C ASP A 35 12.98 -2.63 0.64
N GLU A 36 12.87 -3.43 1.70
CA GLU A 36 11.60 -3.74 2.36
C GLU A 36 10.98 -2.51 3.04
N LEU A 37 11.79 -1.69 3.72
CA LEU A 37 11.30 -0.47 4.37
C LEU A 37 10.81 0.55 3.35
N LEU A 38 11.56 0.74 2.26
CA LEU A 38 11.18 1.66 1.19
C LEU A 38 9.91 1.17 0.47
N ALA A 39 9.78 -0.12 0.18
CA ALA A 39 8.58 -0.69 -0.43
C ALA A 39 7.33 -0.43 0.42
N LYS A 40 7.42 -0.64 1.75
CA LYS A 40 6.32 -0.35 2.69
C LYS A 40 5.95 1.13 2.70
N GLU A 41 6.94 2.02 2.75
CA GLU A 41 6.69 3.47 2.76
C GLU A 41 6.08 3.96 1.43
N VAL A 42 6.58 3.47 0.29
CA VAL A 42 6.00 3.79 -1.03
C VAL A 42 4.55 3.32 -1.11
N GLN A 43 4.25 2.11 -0.65
CA GLN A 43 2.89 1.59 -0.62
C GLN A 43 1.97 2.45 0.25
N ARG A 44 2.44 2.86 1.44
CA ARG A 44 1.69 3.74 2.34
C ARG A 44 1.37 5.08 1.66
N ARG A 45 2.39 5.76 1.13
CA ARG A 45 2.23 7.05 0.43
C ARG A 45 1.31 6.97 -0.77
N TYR A 46 1.42 5.88 -1.54
CA TYR A 46 0.54 5.63 -2.68
C TYR A 46 -0.92 5.56 -2.24
N TRP A 47 -1.23 4.77 -1.21
CA TRP A 47 -2.61 4.60 -0.75
C TRP A 47 -3.16 5.85 -0.07
N GLU A 48 -2.34 6.57 0.68
CA GLU A 48 -2.72 7.89 1.21
C GLU A 48 -3.15 8.83 0.10
N ARG A 49 -2.33 8.93 -0.95
CA ARG A 49 -2.64 9.77 -2.09
C ARG A 49 -3.88 9.30 -2.83
N TRP A 50 -4.00 7.99 -3.08
CA TRP A 50 -5.15 7.41 -3.75
C TRP A 50 -6.45 7.66 -2.99
N ASN A 51 -6.46 7.50 -1.66
CA ASN A 51 -7.62 7.77 -0.82
C ASN A 51 -8.06 9.24 -0.94
N THR A 52 -7.12 10.18 -0.88
CA THR A 52 -7.41 11.61 -1.06
C THR A 52 -7.96 11.89 -2.47
N ASP A 53 -7.31 11.40 -3.51
CA ASP A 53 -7.72 11.66 -4.89
C ASP A 53 -9.09 11.02 -5.23
N ASN A 54 -9.48 9.94 -4.53
CA ASN A 54 -10.73 9.21 -4.78
C ASN A 54 -11.83 9.50 -3.74
N GLU A 55 -11.59 10.38 -2.77
CA GLU A 55 -12.53 10.68 -1.68
C GLU A 55 -13.91 11.05 -2.23
N ALA A 56 -13.99 11.98 -3.18
CA ALA A 56 -15.25 12.42 -3.78
C ALA A 56 -15.99 11.27 -4.50
N ALA A 57 -15.26 10.40 -5.21
CA ALA A 57 -15.84 9.27 -5.92
C ALA A 57 -16.37 8.20 -4.94
N ILE A 58 -15.64 7.97 -3.85
CA ILE A 58 -16.05 7.05 -2.77
C ILE A 58 -17.31 7.58 -2.09
N THR A 59 -17.34 8.87 -1.73
CA THR A 59 -18.52 9.51 -1.13
C THR A 59 -19.74 9.43 -2.04
N ALA A 60 -19.60 9.81 -3.31
CA ALA A 60 -20.71 9.71 -4.27
C ALA A 60 -21.22 8.28 -4.47
N TYR A 61 -20.31 7.28 -4.44
CA TYR A 61 -20.69 5.88 -4.50
C TYR A 61 -21.42 5.42 -3.24
N ASN A 62 -20.96 5.82 -2.05
CA ASN A 62 -21.59 5.49 -0.77
C ASN A 62 -23.02 6.07 -0.71
N GLU A 63 -23.20 7.35 -1.05
CA GLU A 63 -24.52 8.01 -1.11
C GLU A 63 -25.47 7.30 -2.08
N ARG A 64 -24.95 6.84 -3.22
CA ARG A 64 -25.73 6.04 -4.17
C ARG A 64 -26.16 4.70 -3.58
N VAL A 65 -25.25 3.98 -2.91
CA VAL A 65 -25.58 2.70 -2.26
C VAL A 65 -26.59 2.88 -1.13
N GLU A 66 -26.51 3.97 -0.36
CA GLU A 66 -27.50 4.29 0.67
C GLU A 66 -28.88 4.56 0.07
N ARG A 67 -28.94 5.28 -1.05
CA ARG A 67 -30.21 5.62 -1.71
C ARG A 67 -30.82 4.45 -2.48
N GLU A 68 -30.02 3.69 -3.21
CA GLU A 68 -30.48 2.71 -4.21
C GLU A 68 -30.29 1.25 -3.75
N GLY A 69 -29.60 1.04 -2.63
CA GLY A 69 -29.13 -0.28 -2.21
C GLY A 69 -27.96 -0.77 -3.07
N LEU A 70 -27.49 -1.98 -2.78
CA LEU A 70 -26.40 -2.59 -3.56
C LEU A 70 -26.89 -2.95 -4.98
N PRO A 71 -26.23 -2.48 -6.06
CA PRO A 71 -26.71 -2.68 -7.43
C PRO A 71 -26.96 -4.15 -7.82
N LEU A 72 -26.18 -5.08 -7.27
CA LEU A 72 -26.26 -6.51 -7.56
C LEU A 72 -26.96 -7.32 -6.47
N ALA A 73 -27.56 -6.66 -5.47
CA ALA A 73 -28.25 -7.35 -4.35
C ALA A 73 -29.25 -8.40 -4.84
N ARG A 74 -30.03 -8.07 -5.88
CA ARG A 74 -31.07 -8.95 -6.44
C ARG A 74 -30.55 -10.26 -7.03
N TYR A 75 -29.26 -10.34 -7.36
CA TYR A 75 -28.63 -11.53 -7.94
C TYR A 75 -27.80 -12.33 -6.92
N ARG A 76 -27.68 -11.84 -5.68
CA ARG A 76 -26.91 -12.51 -4.64
C ARG A 76 -27.55 -13.87 -4.31
N SER A 77 -26.80 -14.96 -4.40
CA SER A 77 -27.28 -16.33 -4.14
C SER A 77 -26.86 -16.92 -2.79
N PHE A 78 -25.94 -16.27 -2.08
CA PHE A 78 -25.35 -16.74 -0.82
C PHE A 78 -25.41 -15.65 0.27
N ALA A 79 -25.32 -16.05 1.53
CA ALA A 79 -25.35 -15.15 2.68
C ALA A 79 -26.50 -14.12 2.60
N LYS A 80 -27.69 -14.57 2.18
CA LYS A 80 -28.94 -13.83 2.36
C LYS A 80 -29.24 -13.91 3.86
N GLY A 81 -29.30 -12.77 4.54
CA GLY A 81 -29.81 -12.75 5.92
C GLY A 81 -31.24 -13.31 5.96
N GLU A 82 -31.67 -13.78 7.13
CA GLU A 82 -33.08 -14.12 7.39
C GLU A 82 -34.00 -12.92 7.14
#